data_AF-A0A137SLI3-F1
#
_entry.id   AF-A0A137SLI3-F1
#
_cell.length_a   1.000
_cell.length_b   1.000
_cell.length_c   1.000
_cell.angle_alpha   90.00
_cell.angle_beta   90.00
_cell.angle_gamma   90.00
#
_symmetry.space_group_name_H-M   'P 1'
#
loop_
_entity.id
_entity.type
_entity.pdbx_description
1 polymer ?
#
loop_
_entity_poly.entity_id
_entity_poly.type
_entity_poly.pdbx_seq_one_letter_code
_entity_poly.pdbx_strand_id
1 'polypeptide(L)'
;MEQVKVAAESIAQIRGLFGNSRIGSFYDNLDFNMRKTLCFAAGLKQHHVDLKLDELDQLEKVKLHRAINSLEPVIGKLAGHPINDFK
;
A
#
# COMPACT_ATOMS: atom_id res chain seq x y z
N MET A 1 21.51 12.10 -32.08
CA MET A 1 20.15 11.58 -31.77
C MET A 1 20.17 10.24 -31.03
N GLU A 2 21.22 9.42 -31.16
CA GLU A 2 21.33 8.10 -30.52
C GLU A 2 21.41 8.11 -28.98
N GLN A 3 22.21 9.02 -28.40
CA GLN A 3 22.39 9.10 -26.94
C GLN A 3 21.12 9.43 -26.15
N VAL A 4 20.17 10.17 -26.76
CA VAL A 4 18.92 10.56 -26.09
C VAL A 4 17.96 9.38 -25.96
N LYS A 5 17.97 8.44 -26.93
CA LYS A 5 17.16 7.21 -26.87
C LYS A 5 17.65 6.27 -25.77
N VAL A 6 18.97 6.06 -25.66
CA VAL A 6 19.57 5.18 -24.65
C VAL A 6 19.33 5.69 -23.22
N ALA A 7 19.39 7.01 -23.02
CA ALA A 7 19.07 7.62 -21.73
C ALA A 7 17.58 7.46 -21.37
N ALA A 8 16.66 7.65 -22.34
CA ALA A 8 15.23 7.45 -22.11
C ALA A 8 14.87 5.99 -21.77
N GLU A 9 15.51 5.03 -22.44
CA GLU A 9 15.35 3.60 -22.17
C GLU A 9 15.90 3.20 -20.80
N SER A 10 17.05 3.75 -20.40
CA SER A 10 17.63 3.54 -19.08
C SER A 10 16.75 4.13 -17.97
N ILE A 11 16.18 5.32 -18.19
CA ILE A 11 15.22 5.94 -17.26
C ILE A 11 13.92 5.12 -17.19
N ALA A 12 13.45 4.59 -18.32
CA ALA A 12 12.27 3.71 -18.35
C ALA A 12 12.53 2.38 -17.64
N GLN A 13 13.72 1.79 -17.77
CA GLN A 13 14.13 0.60 -17.02
C GLN A 13 14.27 0.89 -15.52
N ILE A 14 14.89 2.00 -15.13
CA ILE A 14 14.96 2.44 -13.73
C ILE A 14 13.55 2.68 -13.20
N ARG A 15 12.67 3.35 -13.95
CA ARG A 15 11.25 3.49 -13.56
C ARG A 15 10.49 2.17 -13.55
N GLY A 16 10.88 1.17 -14.35
CA GLY A 16 10.31 -0.18 -14.28
C GLY A 16 10.81 -0.97 -13.06
N LEU A 17 12.06 -0.75 -12.66
CA LEU A 17 12.71 -1.38 -11.50
C LEU A 17 12.35 -0.71 -10.18
N PHE A 18 12.12 0.61 -10.18
CA PHE A 18 11.84 1.45 -9.01
C PHE A 18 10.43 2.08 -9.05
N GLY A 19 9.61 1.75 -10.05
CA GLY A 19 8.24 2.28 -10.21
C GLY A 19 7.29 1.80 -9.10
N ASN A 20 7.62 0.65 -8.50
CA ASN A 20 6.99 0.25 -7.25
C ASN A 20 7.76 0.92 -6.12
N SER A 21 7.16 1.98 -5.56
CA SER A 21 7.64 2.53 -4.30
C SER A 21 7.74 1.40 -3.26
N ARG A 22 8.70 1.47 -2.33
CA ARG A 22 8.83 0.48 -1.25
C ARG A 22 7.49 0.20 -0.57
N ILE A 23 6.67 1.25 -0.37
CA ILE A 23 5.32 1.16 0.20
C ILE A 23 4.34 0.44 -0.75
N GLY A 24 4.40 0.72 -2.05
CA GLY A 24 3.65 -0.02 -3.06
C GLY A 24 3.94 -1.50 -3.02
N SER A 25 5.22 -1.90 -3.00
CA SER A 25 5.59 -3.32 -2.85
C SER A 25 5.09 -3.94 -1.56
N PHE A 26 5.11 -3.23 -0.42
CA PHE A 26 4.55 -3.76 0.82
C PHE A 26 3.04 -3.97 0.71
N TYR A 27 2.31 -2.97 0.24
CA TYR A 27 0.86 -3.04 0.07
C TYR A 27 0.44 -4.15 -0.91
N ASP A 28 1.15 -4.26 -2.03
CA ASP A 28 0.87 -5.21 -3.10
C ASP A 28 1.13 -6.67 -2.70
N ASN A 29 1.93 -6.89 -1.65
CA ASN A 29 2.23 -8.21 -1.09
C ASN A 29 1.47 -8.54 0.21
N LEU A 30 0.59 -7.65 0.69
CA LEU A 30 -0.29 -7.98 1.82
C LEU A 30 -1.19 -9.17 1.48
N ASP A 31 -1.49 -10.01 2.48
CA ASP A 31 -2.53 -11.01 2.33
C ASP A 31 -3.89 -10.36 2.07
N PHE A 32 -4.78 -11.12 1.44
CA PHE A 32 -6.10 -10.62 1.03
C PHE A 32 -6.90 -10.06 2.22
N ASN A 33 -6.84 -10.68 3.39
CA ASN A 33 -7.61 -10.24 4.56
C ASN A 33 -7.06 -8.94 5.13
N MET A 34 -5.74 -8.77 5.17
CA MET A 34 -5.12 -7.53 5.59
C MET A 34 -5.44 -6.39 4.64
N ARG A 35 -5.32 -6.63 3.31
CA ARG A 35 -5.69 -5.60 2.33
C ARG A 35 -7.17 -5.23 2.42
N LYS A 36 -8.05 -6.22 2.54
CA LYS A 36 -9.49 -5.99 2.76
C LYS A 36 -9.75 -5.14 4.01
N THR A 37 -9.05 -5.41 5.11
CA THR A 37 -9.18 -4.67 6.37
C THR A 37 -8.77 -3.21 6.20
N LEU A 38 -7.63 -2.95 5.53
CA LEU A 38 -7.16 -1.60 5.27
C LEU A 38 -8.11 -0.82 4.33
N CYS A 39 -8.58 -1.46 3.26
CA CYS A 39 -9.56 -0.87 2.35
C CYS A 39 -10.87 -0.53 3.09
N PHE A 40 -11.36 -1.43 3.94
CA PHE A 40 -12.54 -1.19 4.76
C PHE A 40 -12.36 0.00 5.71
N ALA A 41 -11.25 0.04 6.45
CA ALA A 41 -10.94 1.15 7.37
C ALA A 41 -10.80 2.50 6.65
N ALA A 42 -10.37 2.49 5.38
CA ALA A 42 -10.28 3.66 4.53
C ALA A 42 -11.61 4.07 3.87
N GLY A 43 -12.69 3.31 4.08
CA GLY A 43 -13.98 3.54 3.43
C GLY A 43 -13.96 3.24 1.92
N LEU A 44 -13.02 2.41 1.47
CA LEU A 44 -12.92 1.96 0.09
C LEU A 44 -13.85 0.77 -0.16
N LYS A 45 -14.33 0.63 -1.39
CA LYS A 45 -15.22 -0.44 -1.83
C LYS A 45 -14.46 -1.75 -2.08
N GLN A 46 -15.19 -2.86 -2.12
CA GLN A 46 -14.64 -4.22 -2.29
C GLN A 46 -13.73 -4.36 -3.52
N HIS A 47 -14.03 -3.70 -4.65
CA HIS A 47 -13.20 -3.81 -5.86
C HIS A 47 -11.79 -3.23 -5.69
N HIS A 48 -11.55 -2.33 -4.73
CA HIS A 48 -10.21 -1.79 -4.49
C HIS A 48 -9.28 -2.81 -3.83
N VAL A 49 -9.82 -3.89 -3.26
CA VAL A 49 -9.00 -4.95 -2.63
C VAL A 49 -8.15 -5.67 -3.68
N ASP A 50 -8.62 -5.77 -4.91
CA ASP A 50 -7.88 -6.45 -5.97
C ASP A 50 -6.91 -5.52 -6.72
N LEU A 51 -6.95 -4.21 -6.44
CA LEU A 51 -6.08 -3.21 -7.03
C LEU A 51 -4.72 -3.17 -6.32
N LYS A 52 -3.67 -2.91 -7.10
CA LYS A 52 -2.36 -2.49 -6.62
C LYS A 52 -2.40 -1.06 -6.10
N LEU A 53 -1.41 -0.69 -5.30
CA LEU A 53 -1.35 0.65 -4.75
C LEU A 53 -1.26 1.73 -5.83
N ASP A 54 -0.55 1.48 -6.94
CA ASP A 54 -0.39 2.44 -8.03
C ASP A 54 -1.67 2.66 -8.83
N GLU A 55 -2.53 1.65 -8.91
CA GLU A 55 -3.85 1.66 -9.57
C GLU A 55 -4.90 2.49 -8.81
N LEU A 56 -4.69 2.78 -7.52
CA LEU A 56 -5.55 3.70 -6.76
C LEU A 56 -5.36 5.16 -7.21
N ASP A 57 -6.43 5.93 -7.21
CA ASP A 57 -6.32 7.37 -7.44
C ASP A 57 -5.68 8.11 -6.23
N GLN A 58 -5.41 9.40 -6.39
CA GLN A 58 -4.77 10.19 -5.31
C GLN A 58 -5.66 10.35 -4.08
N LEU A 59 -6.98 10.47 -4.24
CA LEU A 59 -7.90 10.61 -3.13
C LEU A 59 -8.01 9.29 -2.34
N GLU A 60 -8.05 8.17 -3.04
CA GLU A 60 -8.06 6.81 -2.49
C GLU A 60 -6.76 6.53 -1.73
N LYS A 61 -5.60 6.90 -2.29
CA LYS A 61 -4.29 6.84 -1.61
C LYS A 61 -4.28 7.65 -0.31
N VAL A 62 -4.83 8.86 -0.32
CA VAL A 62 -4.92 9.70 0.89
C VAL A 62 -5.83 9.07 1.95
N LYS A 63 -6.98 8.52 1.56
CA LYS A 63 -7.89 7.81 2.48
C LYS A 63 -7.20 6.60 3.11
N LEU A 64 -6.53 5.78 2.30
CA LEU A 64 -5.79 4.62 2.75
C LEU A 64 -4.67 5.01 3.72
N HIS A 65 -3.87 6.02 3.37
CA HIS A 65 -2.82 6.54 4.24
C HIS A 65 -3.36 7.03 5.60
N ARG A 66 -4.48 7.76 5.61
CA ARG A 66 -5.11 8.21 6.87
C ARG A 66 -5.61 7.06 7.73
N ALA A 67 -6.21 6.03 7.10
CA ALA A 67 -6.70 4.85 7.82
C ALA A 67 -5.55 4.08 8.46
N ILE A 68 -4.47 3.82 7.72
CA ILE A 68 -3.28 3.12 8.24
C ILE A 68 -2.70 3.85 9.46
N ASN A 69 -2.49 5.17 9.35
CA ASN A 69 -1.93 5.95 10.46
C ASN A 69 -2.87 6.07 11.66
N SER A 70 -4.18 5.96 11.45
CA SER A 70 -5.15 5.92 12.57
C SER A 70 -5.15 4.56 13.29
N LEU A 71 -4.89 3.47 12.56
CA LEU A 71 -4.87 2.11 13.10
C LEU A 71 -3.56 1.79 13.83
N GLU A 72 -2.42 2.26 13.32
CA GLU A 72 -1.08 1.96 13.84
C GLU A 72 -0.96 2.10 15.37
N PRO A 73 -1.34 3.23 16.01
CA PRO A 73 -1.14 3.40 17.45
C PRO A 73 -2.11 2.56 18.29
N VAL A 74 -3.25 2.15 17.72
CA VAL A 74 -4.25 1.32 18.41
C VAL A 74 -3.83 -0.14 18.34
N ILE A 75 -3.46 -0.63 17.15
CA ILE A 75 -2.98 -1.99 16.95
C ILE A 75 -1.70 -2.21 17.76
N GLY A 76 -0.77 -1.26 17.76
CA GLY A 76 0.47 -1.35 18.54
C GLY A 76 0.25 -1.49 20.05
N LYS A 77 -0.84 -0.93 20.59
CA LYS A 77 -1.21 -1.06 22.02
C LYS A 77 -1.91 -2.37 22.37
N LEU A 78 -2.54 -3.02 21.39
CA LEU A 78 -3.30 -4.26 21.59
C LEU A 78 -2.48 -5.50 21.22
N ALA A 79 -1.53 -5.36 20.30
CA ALA A 79 -0.69 -6.45 19.83
C ALA A 79 0.28 -6.93 20.91
N GLY A 80 0.61 -8.23 20.88
CA GLY A 80 1.63 -8.82 21.77
C GLY A 80 1.16 -9.19 23.18
N HIS A 81 -0.08 -8.84 23.55
CA HIS A 81 -0.67 -9.27 24.81
C HIS A 81 -1.21 -10.71 24.73
N PRO A 82 -1.05 -11.53 25.79
CA PRO A 82 -1.62 -12.87 25.85
C PRO A 82 -3.16 -12.82 25.83
N ILE A 83 -3.80 -13.87 25.29
CA ILE A 83 -5.26 -13.94 25.19
C ILE A 83 -5.97 -13.76 26.55
N ASN A 84 -5.34 -14.15 27.65
CA ASN A 84 -5.88 -14.01 29.00
C ASN A 84 -6.02 -12.54 29.46
N ASP A 85 -5.35 -11.60 28.79
CA ASP A 85 -5.50 -10.16 29.05
C ASP A 85 -6.76 -9.59 28.36
N PHE A 86 -7.33 -10.30 27.38
CA PHE A 86 -8.59 -9.96 26.72
C PHE A 86 -9.77 -10.60 27.47
N LYS A 87 -10.18 -9.97 28.57
CA LYS A 87 -11.26 -10.43 29.46
C LYS A 87 -12.65 -9.99 29.00
#